data_AF-A0A9E2HML0-F1
#
_entry.id   AF-A0A9E2HML0-F1
#
_cell.length_a   1.000
_cell.length_b   1.000
_cell.length_c   1.000
_cell.angle_alpha   90.00
_cell.angle_beta   90.00
_cell.angle_gamma   90.00
#
_symmetry.space_group_name_H-M   'P 1'
#
loop_
_entity.id
_entity.type
_entity.pdbx_description
1 polymer ?
#
loop_
_entity_poly.entity_id
_entity_poly.type
_entity_poly.pdbx_seq_one_letter_code
_entity_poly.pdbx_strand_id
1 'polypeptide(L)'
;MLNIKNPKAHELAIKVAAATGETLTEAVIVSLEERLSRVRPVRPAIDLEKVEALLAEMRKHLRPLEPGEDPTAFLYDPETGLPA
;
A
#
# COMPACT_ATOMS: atom_id res chain seq x y z
N MET A 1 4.95 8.22 24.79
CA MET A 1 5.32 9.53 25.35
C MET A 1 5.57 10.49 24.20
N LEU A 2 4.84 11.59 24.12
CA LEU A 2 4.95 12.60 23.04
C LEU A 2 5.42 13.92 23.66
N ASN A 3 6.58 14.43 23.23
CA ASN A 3 7.15 15.69 23.73
C ASN A 3 7.41 16.63 22.55
N ILE A 4 6.50 17.57 22.31
CA ILE A 4 6.60 18.56 21.24
C ILE A 4 6.66 19.95 21.89
N LYS A 5 7.85 20.57 21.88
CA LYS A 5 8.05 21.95 22.36
C LYS A 5 7.87 22.94 21.22
N ASN A 6 6.62 23.09 20.77
CA ASN A 6 6.27 24.06 19.73
C ASN A 6 5.05 24.89 20.19
N PRO A 7 5.19 26.22 20.35
CA PRO A 7 4.12 27.07 20.87
C PRO A 7 2.89 27.08 19.94
N LYS A 8 3.11 27.06 18.61
CA LYS A 8 2.03 27.02 17.63
C LYS A 8 1.24 25.71 17.70
N ALA A 9 1.91 24.58 17.94
CA ALA A 9 1.22 23.30 18.13
C ALA A 9 0.31 23.32 19.35
N HIS A 10 0.77 23.91 20.45
CA HIS A 10 -0.02 24.07 21.68
C HIS A 10 -1.24 24.99 21.47
N GLU A 11 -1.05 26.14 20.80
CA GLU A 11 -2.16 27.06 20.46
C GLU A 11 -3.22 26.38 19.59
N LEU A 12 -2.79 25.60 18.60
CA LEU A 12 -3.72 24.85 17.74
C LEU A 12 -4.50 23.80 18.54
N ALA A 13 -3.82 23.05 19.41
CA ALA A 13 -4.49 22.07 20.27
C ALA A 13 -5.55 22.71 21.18
N ILE A 14 -5.26 23.89 21.76
CA ILE A 14 -6.22 24.65 22.57
C ILE A 14 -7.44 25.05 21.73
N LYS A 15 -7.23 25.58 20.52
CA LYS A 15 -8.32 26.02 19.65
C LYS A 15 -9.22 24.87 19.22
N VAL A 16 -8.63 23.72 18.89
CA VAL A 16 -9.40 22.52 18.52
C VAL A 16 -10.21 22.03 19.73
N ALA A 17 -9.56 21.80 20.87
CA ALA A 17 -10.22 21.37 22.10
C ALA A 17 -11.38 22.28 22.51
N ALA A 18 -11.19 23.61 22.44
CA ALA A 18 -12.23 24.58 22.75
C ALA A 18 -13.41 24.54 21.75
N ALA A 19 -13.14 24.27 20.47
CA ALA A 19 -14.17 24.19 19.44
C ALA A 19 -14.95 22.87 19.46
N THR A 20 -14.30 21.77 19.88
CA THR A 20 -14.88 20.41 19.88
C THR A 20 -15.44 19.99 21.24
N GLY A 21 -15.06 20.66 22.32
CA GLY A 21 -15.38 20.26 23.69
C GLY A 21 -14.54 19.09 24.20
N GLU A 22 -13.49 18.72 23.47
CA GLU A 22 -12.58 17.63 23.82
C GLU A 22 -11.49 18.11 24.78
N THR A 23 -10.81 17.16 25.46
CA THR A 23 -9.56 17.48 26.16
C THR A 23 -8.43 17.79 25.16
N LEU A 24 -7.38 18.49 25.60
CA LEU A 24 -6.20 18.74 24.76
C LEU A 24 -5.59 17.46 24.18
N THR A 25 -5.60 16.38 24.96
CA THR A 25 -5.06 15.09 24.53
C THR A 25 -5.94 14.46 23.45
N GLU A 26 -7.26 14.44 23.64
CA GLU A 26 -8.21 13.93 22.64
C GLU A 26 -8.13 14.72 21.33
N ALA A 27 -8.14 16.06 21.42
CA ALA A 27 -8.00 16.94 20.27
C ALA A 27 -6.74 16.63 19.45
N VAL A 28 -5.61 16.36 20.12
CA VAL A 28 -4.35 15.98 19.46
C VAL A 28 -4.44 14.58 18.85
N ILE A 29 -4.97 13.59 19.57
CA ILE A 29 -5.10 12.21 19.07
C ILE A 29 -5.99 12.20 17.83
N VAL A 30 -7.20 12.75 17.91
CA VAL A 30 -8.17 12.79 16.81
C VAL A 30 -7.60 13.53 15.61
N SER A 31 -6.99 14.70 15.80
CA SER A 31 -6.36 15.46 14.71
C SER A 31 -5.26 14.67 14.00
N LEU A 32 -4.46 13.90 14.75
CA LEU A 32 -3.40 13.05 14.19
C LEU A 32 -3.99 11.84 13.45
N GLU A 33 -5.02 11.21 13.99
CA GLU A 33 -5.73 10.09 13.35
C GLU A 33 -6.41 10.53 12.06
N GLU A 34 -7.11 11.66 12.06
CA GLU A 34 -7.70 12.25 10.86
C GLU A 34 -6.63 12.61 9.83
N ARG A 35 -5.50 13.19 10.26
CA ARG A 35 -4.42 13.50 9.33
C ARG A 35 -3.84 12.20 8.77
N LEU A 36 -3.65 11.19 9.61
CA LEU A 36 -3.13 9.89 9.21
C LEU A 36 -4.06 9.22 8.22
N SER A 37 -5.38 9.26 8.40
CA SER A 37 -6.35 8.68 7.46
C SER A 37 -6.31 9.37 6.09
N ARG A 38 -6.09 10.69 6.06
CA ARG A 38 -5.95 11.47 4.80
C ARG A 38 -4.63 11.25 4.09
N VAL A 39 -3.52 11.09 4.83
CA VAL A 39 -2.17 10.94 4.22
C VAL A 39 -1.76 9.50 3.99
N ARG A 40 -2.37 8.54 4.70
CA ARG A 40 -2.15 7.12 4.42
C ARG A 40 -2.66 6.90 3.01
N PRO A 41 -1.80 6.48 2.06
CA PRO A 41 -2.29 6.17 0.74
C PRO A 41 -3.40 5.15 0.93
N VAL A 42 -4.59 5.47 0.44
CA VAL A 42 -5.60 4.45 0.15
C VAL A 42 -4.91 3.59 -0.89
N ARG A 43 -4.16 2.57 -0.43
CA ARG A 43 -3.84 1.46 -1.31
C ARG A 43 -5.22 0.99 -1.73
N PRO A 44 -5.58 1.09 -3.03
CA PRO A 44 -6.85 0.52 -3.46
C PRO A 44 -6.85 -0.89 -2.89
N ALA A 45 -7.90 -1.22 -2.12
CA ALA A 45 -8.08 -2.59 -1.68
C ALA A 45 -7.92 -3.45 -2.93
N ILE A 46 -7.02 -4.45 -2.85
CA ILE A 46 -6.86 -5.36 -3.98
C ILE A 46 -8.22 -6.01 -4.16
N ASP A 47 -8.82 -5.73 -5.31
CA ASP A 47 -10.04 -6.37 -5.74
C ASP A 47 -9.67 -7.81 -6.12
N LEU A 48 -9.78 -8.72 -5.15
CA LEU A 48 -9.40 -10.12 -5.32
C LEU A 48 -10.26 -10.79 -6.39
N GLU A 49 -11.53 -10.41 -6.53
CA GLU A 49 -12.40 -10.92 -7.59
C GLU A 49 -11.89 -10.51 -8.97
N LYS A 50 -11.48 -9.25 -9.13
CA LYS A 50 -10.87 -8.76 -10.38
C LYS A 50 -9.54 -9.44 -10.69
N VAL A 51 -8.71 -9.70 -9.66
CA VAL A 51 -7.45 -10.44 -9.82
C VAL A 51 -7.72 -11.87 -10.25
N GLU A 52 -8.67 -12.56 -9.61
CA GLU A 52 -9.05 -13.93 -9.96
C GLU A 52 -9.65 -14.02 -11.36
N ALA A 53 -10.52 -13.07 -11.74
CA ALA A 53 -11.07 -13.01 -13.08
C ALA A 53 -9.99 -12.81 -14.15
N LEU A 54 -9.02 -11.93 -13.90
CA LEU A 54 -7.89 -11.72 -14.80
C LEU A 54 -7.02 -12.99 -14.91
N LEU A 55 -6.72 -13.65 -13.80
CA LEU A 55 -5.96 -14.91 -13.79
C LEU A 55 -6.72 -16.03 -14.52
N ALA A 56 -8.04 -16.12 -14.35
CA ALA A 56 -8.87 -17.10 -15.05
C ALA A 56 -8.88 -16.86 -16.56
N GLU A 57 -8.93 -15.60 -17.00
CA GLU A 57 -8.83 -15.24 -18.41
C GLU A 57 -7.46 -15.61 -18.99
N MET A 58 -6.37 -15.23 -18.31
CA MET A 58 -5.02 -15.58 -18.74
C MET A 58 -4.83 -17.08 -18.89
N ARG A 59 -5.35 -17.89 -17.95
CA ARG A 59 -5.28 -19.36 -17.99
C ARG A 59 -5.95 -19.99 -19.23
N LYS A 60 -6.91 -19.31 -19.88
CA LYS A 60 -7.51 -19.79 -21.13
C LYS A 60 -6.54 -19.75 -22.31
N HIS A 61 -5.52 -18.89 -22.24
CA HIS A 61 -4.56 -18.66 -23.31
C HIS A 61 -3.16 -19.22 -23.01
N LEU A 62 -2.94 -19.72 -21.80
CA LEU A 62 -1.65 -20.24 -21.37
C LEU A 62 -1.68 -21.77 -21.32
N ARG A 63 -0.67 -22.40 -21.92
CA ARG A 63 -0.39 -23.82 -21.71
C ARG A 63 0.36 -23.99 -20.38
N PRO A 64 0.03 -24.99 -19.54
CA PRO A 64 0.85 -25.37 -18.40
C PRO A 64 2.27 -25.78 -18.84
N LEU A 65 3.28 -25.35 -18.09
CA LEU A 65 4.65 -25.81 -18.26
C LEU A 65 4.78 -27.26 -17.78
N GLU A 66 5.53 -28.07 -18.52
CA GLU A 66 5.87 -29.41 -18.06
C GLU A 66 6.89 -29.36 -16.92
N PRO A 67 6.93 -30.36 -16.02
CA PRO A 67 7.95 -30.42 -14.99
C PRO A 67 9.37 -30.39 -15.58
N GLY A 68 10.14 -29.37 -15.21
CA GLY A 68 11.51 -29.16 -15.72
C GLY A 68 11.59 -28.38 -17.04
N GLU A 69 10.46 -27.96 -17.61
CA GLU A 69 10.44 -27.07 -18.77
C GLU A 69 10.93 -25.68 -18.37
N ASP A 70 11.97 -25.19 -19.03
CA ASP A 70 12.43 -23.81 -18.91
C ASP A 70 11.68 -22.94 -19.94
N PRO A 71 10.74 -22.09 -19.51
CA PRO A 71 9.98 -21.23 -20.41
C PRO A 71 10.86 -20.16 -21.08
N THR A 72 12.12 -20.02 -20.67
CA THR A 72 13.08 -19.05 -21.20
C THR A 72 14.15 -19.66 -22.09
N ALA A 73 14.15 -20.98 -22.29
CA ALA A 73 15.17 -21.68 -23.08
C ALA A 73 15.35 -21.10 -24.49
N PHE A 74 14.28 -20.57 -25.09
CA PHE A 74 14.32 -19.94 -26.41
C PHE A 74 15.15 -18.64 -26.48
N LEU A 75 15.53 -18.06 -25.34
CA LEU A 75 16.34 -16.85 -25.24
C LEU A 75 17.85 -17.14 -25.26
N TYR A 76 18.25 -18.41 -25.20
CA TYR A 76 19.65 -18.82 -25.09
C TYR A 76 20.03 -19.78 -26.21
N ASP A 77 21.25 -19.67 -26.69
CA ASP A 77 21.82 -20.63 -27.62
C ASP A 77 22.05 -21.99 -26.91
N PRO A 78 21.54 -23.12 -27.45
CA PRO A 78 21.62 -24.41 -26.77
C PRO A 78 23.05 -24.97 -26.61
N GLU A 79 23.98 -24.58 -27.49
CA GLU A 79 25.34 -25.12 -27.49
C GLU A 79 26.29 -24.32 -26.57
N THR A 80 26.13 -23.00 -26.56
CA THR A 80 27.01 -22.06 -25.85
C THR A 80 26.42 -21.54 -24.55
N GLY A 81 25.10 -21.60 -24.37
CA GLY A 81 24.37 -21.08 -23.20
C GLY A 81 24.37 -19.54 -23.11
N LEU A 82 24.83 -18.85 -24.15
CA LEU A 82 24.83 -17.39 -24.22
C LEU A 82 23.46 -16.88 -24.71
N PRO A 83 23.07 -15.65 -24.35
CA PRO A 83 21.88 -15.03 -24.93
C PRO A 83 21.95 -14.98 -26.46
N ALA A 84 20.88 -15.43 -27.12
CA ALA A 84 20.73 -15.40 -28.57
C ALA A 84 20.37 -14.01 -29.12
#